data_AF-A0A956FJ02-F1
#
_entry.id   AF-A0A956FJ02-F1
#
_cell.length_a   1.000
_cell.length_b   1.000
_cell.length_c   1.000
_cell.angle_alpha   90.00
_cell.angle_beta   90.00
_cell.angle_gamma   90.00
#
_symmetry.space_group_name_H-M   'P 1'
#
loop_
_entity.id
_entity.type
_entity.pdbx_description
1 polymer ?
#
loop_
_entity_poly.entity_id
_entity_poly.type
_entity_poly.pdbx_seq_one_letter_code
_entity_poly.pdbx_strand_id
1 'polypeptide(L)'
;MQRLTSSICVLGLLALGCGDSTSGEGTSDDPSTTGASTTTTGVEPTTTSVVDDTASSEETGLPPPGGECILEDNDCTDPNQKCMPWSEEADRIPDEARCCALQDNPDLEGERCTVQGYDGSCVDSCEAGTMCLVDDPETLEGFCRAFCNPDSSTCNDGQGTCKPFFEVLGTFTVPLCMDRCDPLLQDCSPSSWHCIPDTVTQAGQSGFICVPPPPMQPLGQFDPCALANDCEKGLACIFGGNVATCEGQFACCTAYCSLSEGDAPCQAIDPSMVCVDWMSADPDWSDVGVCGLPP
;
A
#
# COMPACT_ATOMS: atom_id res chain seq x y z
N MET A 1 -21.42 -61.54 -7.39
CA MET A 1 -20.04 -62.08 -7.50
C MET A 1 -19.13 -60.91 -7.10
N GLN A 2 -18.62 -60.82 -5.86
CA GLN A 2 -17.50 -61.61 -5.33
C GLN A 2 -16.27 -61.30 -6.21
N ARG A 3 -15.14 -60.68 -5.79
CA ARG A 3 -14.45 -60.61 -4.49
C ARG A 3 -13.09 -59.87 -4.72
N LEU A 4 -12.55 -59.22 -3.67
CA LEU A 4 -11.13 -59.23 -3.20
C LEU A 4 -9.97 -58.83 -4.19
N THR A 5 -8.81 -58.25 -3.86
CA THR A 5 -8.09 -57.79 -2.64
C THR A 5 -6.71 -57.25 -3.06
N SER A 6 -6.01 -56.62 -2.09
CA SER A 6 -4.55 -56.71 -1.82
C SER A 6 -3.67 -55.65 -2.50
N SER A 7 -3.12 -54.66 -1.77
CA SER A 7 -2.01 -54.68 -0.78
C SER A 7 -0.67 -55.17 -1.35
N ILE A 8 0.36 -54.32 -1.28
CA ILE A 8 1.68 -54.58 -0.66
C ILE A 8 2.58 -53.31 -0.67
N CYS A 9 3.24 -53.09 0.48
CA CYS A 9 4.27 -52.12 0.85
C CYS A 9 5.55 -52.14 0.01
N VAL A 10 6.33 -51.03 0.00
CA VAL A 10 7.79 -51.06 0.28
C VAL A 10 8.23 -49.75 0.96
N LEU A 11 9.03 -49.91 2.02
CA LEU A 11 9.78 -48.93 2.81
C LEU A 11 10.86 -48.18 1.98
N GLY A 12 11.10 -46.91 2.33
CA GLY A 12 12.35 -46.20 2.01
C GLY A 12 12.87 -45.41 3.21
N LEU A 13 13.81 -46.00 3.95
CA LEU A 13 14.70 -45.29 4.89
C LEU A 13 15.83 -44.62 4.09
N LEU A 14 16.15 -43.35 4.37
CA LEU A 14 17.50 -42.80 4.13
C LEU A 14 17.81 -41.64 5.08
N ALA A 15 19.03 -41.68 5.58
CA ALA A 15 19.60 -40.96 6.71
C ALA A 15 20.15 -39.57 6.35
N LEU A 16 20.10 -38.65 7.32
CA LEU A 16 20.93 -37.44 7.51
C LEU A 16 20.89 -37.18 9.03
N GLY A 17 21.95 -37.03 9.82
CA GLY A 17 23.34 -36.65 9.60
C GLY A 17 23.68 -35.62 10.70
N CYS A 18 24.25 -36.05 11.82
CA CYS A 18 24.66 -35.18 12.93
C CYS A 18 26.11 -34.70 12.74
N GLY A 19 26.35 -33.41 12.95
CA GLY A 19 27.67 -32.74 13.03
C GLY A 19 27.50 -31.28 12.61
N ASP A 20 28.10 -30.26 13.21
CA ASP A 20 29.10 -30.12 14.26
C ASP A 20 28.92 -28.65 14.75
N SER A 21 28.83 -28.41 16.07
CA SER A 21 28.68 -27.05 16.61
C SER A 21 30.02 -26.59 17.17
N THR A 22 30.78 -25.88 16.33
CA THR A 22 32.01 -25.18 16.74
C THR A 22 31.64 -23.79 17.28
N SER A 23 31.71 -23.62 18.60
CA SER A 23 31.66 -22.31 19.27
C SER A 23 32.94 -21.53 18.99
N GLY A 24 32.79 -20.33 18.42
CA GLY A 24 33.86 -19.35 18.27
C GLY A 24 33.67 -18.19 19.25
N GLU A 25 34.54 -18.13 20.26
CA GLU A 25 34.79 -16.97 21.11
C GLU A 25 35.30 -15.77 20.29
N GLY A 26 34.77 -14.58 20.56
CA GLY A 26 35.24 -13.31 20.04
C GLY A 26 35.14 -12.22 21.11
N THR A 27 36.17 -12.15 21.95
CA THR A 27 36.46 -11.04 22.87
C THR A 27 37.18 -9.93 22.12
N SER A 28 36.82 -8.66 22.37
CA SER A 28 37.73 -7.49 22.52
C SER A 28 36.87 -6.21 22.56
N ASP A 29 36.78 -5.49 23.67
CA ASP A 29 37.74 -4.56 24.30
C ASP A 29 37.35 -3.11 24.01
N ASP A 30 36.68 -2.49 24.98
CA ASP A 30 36.67 -1.05 25.19
C ASP A 30 37.91 -0.68 26.02
N PRO A 31 38.61 0.41 25.69
CA PRO A 31 38.75 1.44 26.72
C PRO A 31 38.68 2.88 26.18
N SER A 32 37.70 3.62 26.67
CA SER A 32 37.83 4.83 27.50
C SER A 32 38.99 5.83 27.25
N THR A 33 38.59 7.11 27.31
CA THR A 33 39.18 8.26 28.07
C THR A 33 40.05 9.35 27.40
N THR A 34 39.52 10.59 27.47
CA THR A 34 40.11 11.86 27.99
C THR A 34 40.56 12.98 27.04
N GLY A 35 40.07 14.21 27.34
CA GLY A 35 40.87 15.45 27.35
C GLY A 35 40.44 16.50 26.30
N ALA A 36 39.60 17.49 26.58
CA ALA A 36 39.75 18.70 27.41
C ALA A 36 40.33 19.95 26.69
N SER A 37 39.55 21.06 26.78
CA SER A 37 39.99 22.47 26.87
C SER A 37 40.45 23.15 25.53
N THR A 38 40.23 24.44 25.20
CA THR A 38 39.80 25.67 25.90
C THR A 38 39.61 26.82 24.85
N THR A 39 38.69 27.78 25.10
CA THR A 39 38.72 29.24 24.73
C THR A 39 38.78 29.67 23.23
N THR A 40 38.23 30.78 22.71
CA THR A 40 37.99 32.16 23.22
C THR A 40 37.06 32.95 22.25
N THR A 41 36.14 33.74 22.82
CA THR A 41 35.76 35.16 22.54
C THR A 41 35.56 35.73 21.11
N GLY A 42 34.28 35.99 20.79
CA GLY A 42 33.62 37.25 20.34
C GLY A 42 34.25 38.30 19.40
N VAL A 43 33.48 38.68 18.36
CA VAL A 43 33.34 40.03 17.73
C VAL A 43 31.95 40.09 17.02
N GLU A 44 30.95 40.80 17.57
CA GLU A 44 30.33 42.08 17.11
C GLU A 44 29.57 42.03 15.75
N PRO A 45 28.25 42.36 15.70
CA PRO A 45 27.48 42.36 14.46
C PRO A 45 27.63 43.69 13.71
N THR A 46 28.04 43.61 12.45
CA THR A 46 28.06 44.74 11.53
C THR A 46 26.65 44.98 10.97
N THR A 47 26.16 46.20 11.15
CA THR A 47 24.93 46.73 10.54
C THR A 47 25.20 47.08 9.07
N THR A 48 24.39 46.57 8.13
CA THR A 48 24.22 47.21 6.82
C THR A 48 22.80 47.02 6.29
N SER A 49 22.10 48.15 6.28
CA SER A 49 21.10 48.66 5.33
C SER A 49 20.35 47.71 4.39
N VAL A 50 19.04 47.70 4.64
CA VAL A 50 17.90 47.68 3.70
C VAL A 50 18.28 47.95 2.23
N VAL A 51 18.07 46.94 1.39
CA VAL A 51 17.74 47.12 -0.04
C VAL A 51 16.40 46.44 -0.26
N ASP A 52 15.46 47.28 -0.65
CA ASP A 52 14.08 47.02 -0.99
C ASP A 52 14.09 46.48 -2.43
N ASP A 53 14.00 45.15 -2.58
CA ASP A 53 13.69 44.52 -3.85
C ASP A 53 12.32 43.86 -3.70
N THR A 54 11.32 44.55 -4.24
CA THR A 54 9.98 44.03 -4.51
C THR A 54 10.10 42.91 -5.55
N ALA A 55 10.34 41.69 -5.09
CA ALA A 55 10.12 40.48 -5.87
C ALA A 55 8.70 39.98 -5.60
N SER A 56 7.91 39.95 -6.66
CA SER A 56 6.57 39.39 -6.73
C SER A 56 6.53 38.01 -6.09
N SER A 57 5.70 37.85 -5.07
CA SER A 57 5.32 36.57 -4.50
C SER A 57 4.53 35.77 -5.55
N GLU A 58 5.17 34.79 -6.16
CA GLU A 58 4.49 33.56 -6.57
C GLU A 58 5.11 32.47 -5.71
N GLU A 59 4.50 32.26 -4.55
CA GLU A 59 4.76 31.12 -3.68
C GLU A 59 4.05 29.91 -4.31
N THR A 60 4.58 29.43 -5.44
CA THR A 60 4.30 28.06 -5.89
C THR A 60 5.07 27.15 -4.94
N GLY A 61 4.41 26.11 -4.44
CA GLY A 61 4.99 25.17 -3.49
C GLY A 61 6.40 24.77 -3.94
N LEU A 62 7.37 24.84 -3.04
CA LEU A 62 8.67 24.26 -3.32
C LEU A 62 8.51 22.73 -3.31
N PRO A 63 9.14 21.99 -4.23
CA PRO A 63 9.18 20.54 -4.15
C PRO A 63 9.64 20.07 -2.77
N PRO A 64 9.18 18.91 -2.29
CA PRO A 64 9.70 18.30 -1.08
C PRO A 64 11.24 18.21 -1.13
N PRO A 65 11.95 18.34 0.01
CA PRO A 65 13.41 18.30 0.01
C PRO A 65 13.97 17.06 -0.70
N GLY A 66 14.65 17.26 -1.83
CA GLY A 66 15.19 16.19 -2.69
C GLY A 66 14.48 16.06 -4.04
N GLY A 67 13.17 16.32 -4.07
CA GLY A 67 12.36 16.21 -5.29
C GLY A 67 12.59 17.32 -6.32
N GLU A 68 12.38 17.00 -7.59
CA GLU A 68 12.50 17.93 -8.71
C GLU A 68 11.18 18.65 -9.03
N CYS A 69 10.05 18.12 -8.54
CA CYS A 69 8.70 18.56 -8.89
C CYS A 69 7.67 18.18 -7.80
N ILE A 70 6.46 18.73 -7.91
CA ILE A 70 5.27 18.41 -7.11
C ILE A 70 4.31 17.57 -7.97
N LEU A 71 3.92 16.39 -7.47
CA LEU A 71 3.16 15.40 -8.25
C LEU A 71 1.83 15.95 -8.76
N GLU A 72 1.05 16.56 -7.88
CA GLU A 72 -0.28 17.07 -8.17
C GLU A 72 -0.29 18.32 -9.05
N ASP A 73 0.80 19.09 -9.04
CA ASP A 73 0.94 20.31 -9.83
C ASP A 73 1.56 20.04 -11.21
N ASN A 74 2.21 18.89 -11.39
CA ASN A 74 2.94 18.51 -12.60
C ASN A 74 3.84 19.67 -13.12
N ASP A 75 4.63 20.25 -12.23
CA ASP A 75 5.38 21.51 -12.43
C ASP A 75 6.75 21.34 -13.12
N CYS A 76 6.90 20.28 -13.93
CA CYS A 76 8.07 20.08 -14.75
C CYS A 76 8.22 21.17 -15.83
N THR A 77 9.43 21.72 -15.98
CA THR A 77 9.67 22.85 -16.88
C THR A 77 9.74 22.47 -18.37
N ASP A 78 10.11 21.23 -18.70
CA ASP A 78 10.08 20.72 -20.07
C ASP A 78 8.69 20.14 -20.39
N PRO A 79 8.01 20.60 -21.46
CA PRO A 79 6.70 20.07 -21.85
C PRO A 79 6.71 18.59 -22.29
N ASN A 80 7.89 18.00 -22.50
CA ASN A 80 8.07 16.57 -22.79
C ASN A 80 8.42 15.77 -21.52
N GLN A 81 8.24 16.36 -20.34
CA GLN A 81 8.40 15.69 -19.06
C GLN A 81 7.10 15.76 -18.25
N LYS A 82 6.95 14.81 -17.33
CA LYS A 82 5.90 14.80 -16.32
C LYS A 82 6.47 14.47 -14.95
N CYS A 83 5.82 14.98 -13.91
CA CYS A 83 6.22 14.70 -12.53
C CYS A 83 5.76 13.32 -12.12
N MET A 84 6.68 12.51 -11.58
CA MET A 84 6.45 11.10 -11.32
C MET A 84 7.19 10.65 -10.06
N PRO A 85 6.63 9.72 -9.27
CA PRO A 85 7.36 9.11 -8.17
C PRO A 85 8.54 8.31 -8.71
N TRP A 86 9.65 8.38 -7.99
CA TRP A 86 10.90 7.70 -8.34
C TRP A 86 11.50 7.01 -7.12
N SER A 87 12.07 5.83 -7.36
CA SER A 87 12.84 5.07 -6.38
C SER A 87 14.27 4.87 -6.90
N GLU A 88 15.27 5.06 -6.04
CA GLU A 88 16.67 4.75 -6.33
C GLU A 88 16.88 3.25 -6.51
N GLU A 89 16.16 2.46 -5.73
CA GLU A 89 16.18 1.00 -5.75
C GLU A 89 14.86 0.43 -6.29
N ALA A 90 14.91 -0.78 -6.84
CA ALA A 90 13.73 -1.47 -7.37
C ALA A 90 12.91 -2.16 -6.26
N ASP A 91 12.52 -1.41 -5.22
CA ASP A 91 11.81 -1.91 -4.03
C ASP A 91 10.34 -1.44 -3.93
N ARG A 92 9.87 -0.66 -4.93
CA ARG A 92 8.53 -0.06 -5.03
C ARG A 92 8.21 1.02 -3.99
N ILE A 93 9.19 1.44 -3.21
CA ILE A 93 9.00 2.49 -2.23
C ILE A 93 9.58 3.77 -2.83
N PRO A 94 8.74 4.76 -3.18
CA PRO A 94 9.24 6.01 -3.72
C PRO A 94 10.13 6.73 -2.71
N ASP A 95 11.27 7.24 -3.20
CA ASP A 95 12.22 8.05 -2.43
C ASP A 95 11.92 9.54 -2.61
N GLU A 96 11.55 9.96 -3.82
CA GLU A 96 11.29 11.35 -4.19
C GLU A 96 10.44 11.46 -5.49
N ALA A 97 10.06 12.68 -5.87
CA ALA A 97 9.45 12.98 -7.17
C ALA A 97 10.48 13.52 -8.16
N ARG A 98 10.39 13.10 -9.43
CA ARG A 98 11.28 13.54 -10.51
C ARG A 98 10.53 13.88 -11.80
N CYS A 99 11.16 14.71 -12.63
CA CYS A 99 10.68 15.02 -13.96
C CYS A 99 11.16 13.98 -14.97
N CYS A 100 10.27 13.06 -15.33
CA CYS A 100 10.57 11.95 -16.23
C CYS A 100 9.97 12.16 -17.62
N ALA A 101 10.56 11.50 -18.62
CA ALA A 101 10.13 11.63 -20.01
C ALA A 101 8.65 11.23 -20.17
N LEU A 102 7.85 12.13 -20.74
CA LEU A 102 6.49 11.86 -21.17
C LEU A 102 6.53 11.14 -22.54
N GLN A 103 5.76 10.07 -22.68
CA GLN A 103 5.69 9.33 -23.95
C GLN A 103 4.92 10.11 -25.03
N ASP A 104 5.30 9.89 -26.29
CA ASP A 104 4.51 10.34 -27.42
C ASP A 104 3.20 9.54 -27.52
N ASN A 105 2.05 10.22 -27.50
CA ASN A 105 0.70 9.64 -27.43
C ASN A 105 0.51 8.79 -26.15
N PRO A 106 0.46 9.44 -24.98
CA PRO A 106 0.32 8.73 -23.71
C PRO A 106 -1.05 8.05 -23.56
N ASP A 107 -1.08 6.99 -22.76
CA ASP A 107 -2.30 6.33 -22.29
C ASP A 107 -3.04 7.24 -21.29
N LEU A 108 -4.37 7.28 -21.40
CA LEU A 108 -5.23 8.13 -20.58
C LEU A 108 -5.55 7.48 -19.23
N GLU A 109 -6.04 8.27 -18.27
CA GLU A 109 -6.55 7.75 -17.00
C GLU A 109 -7.52 6.56 -17.19
N GLY A 110 -7.26 5.47 -16.47
CA GLY A 110 -8.05 4.24 -16.54
C GLY A 110 -7.71 3.31 -17.71
N GLU A 111 -6.82 3.70 -18.63
CA GLU A 111 -6.32 2.83 -19.69
C GLU A 111 -5.19 1.92 -19.19
N ARG A 112 -4.95 0.82 -19.92
CA ARG A 112 -3.83 -0.08 -19.67
C ARG A 112 -2.52 0.63 -19.97
N CYS A 113 -1.53 0.43 -19.11
CA CYS A 113 -0.22 1.08 -19.23
C CYS A 113 0.92 0.12 -18.92
N THR A 114 2.14 0.60 -19.18
CA THR A 114 3.38 -0.12 -18.85
C THR A 114 4.39 0.80 -18.18
N VAL A 115 5.17 0.24 -17.26
CA VAL A 115 6.36 0.89 -16.69
C VAL A 115 7.62 0.38 -17.39
N GLN A 116 8.59 1.26 -17.64
CA GLN A 116 9.86 0.89 -18.25
C GLN A 116 10.92 0.58 -17.19
N GLY A 117 11.65 -0.53 -17.35
CA GLY A 117 12.75 -0.90 -16.45
C GLY A 117 12.28 -1.63 -15.20
N TYR A 118 11.79 -0.91 -14.19
CA TYR A 118 11.29 -1.46 -12.93
C TYR A 118 10.17 -0.60 -12.35
N ASP A 119 9.36 -1.19 -11.48
CA ASP A 119 8.32 -0.48 -10.73
C ASP A 119 8.95 0.52 -9.74
N GLY A 120 8.80 1.81 -10.01
CA GLY A 120 9.54 2.90 -9.35
C GLY A 120 10.57 3.63 -10.24
N SER A 121 10.72 3.24 -11.51
CA SER A 121 11.69 3.86 -12.44
C SER A 121 11.34 5.28 -12.89
N CYS A 122 10.15 5.78 -12.54
CA CYS A 122 9.58 7.08 -12.93
C CYS A 122 9.18 7.21 -14.42
N VAL A 123 9.50 6.23 -15.28
CA VAL A 123 9.09 6.25 -16.71
C VAL A 123 7.99 5.23 -16.98
N ASP A 124 6.82 5.71 -17.39
CA ASP A 124 5.69 4.88 -17.81
C ASP A 124 5.04 5.40 -19.11
N SER A 125 3.96 4.77 -19.56
CA SER A 125 3.21 5.17 -20.75
C SER A 125 2.03 6.11 -20.51
N CYS A 126 1.76 6.51 -19.26
CA CYS A 126 0.60 7.29 -18.89
C CYS A 126 0.77 8.80 -19.14
N GLU A 127 -0.34 9.52 -19.25
CA GLU A 127 -0.33 10.97 -19.45
C GLU A 127 0.16 11.76 -18.23
N ALA A 128 0.45 13.04 -18.42
CA ALA A 128 0.86 13.93 -17.34
C ALA A 128 -0.23 14.04 -16.25
N GLY A 129 0.17 14.11 -14.99
CA GLY A 129 -0.77 14.07 -13.86
C GLY A 129 -1.30 12.67 -13.51
N THR A 130 -0.81 11.63 -14.17
CA THR A 130 -1.16 10.23 -13.88
C THR A 130 0.10 9.36 -13.81
N MET A 131 0.01 8.23 -13.10
CA MET A 131 1.04 7.19 -13.11
C MET A 131 0.45 5.81 -13.41
N CYS A 132 1.28 4.93 -13.94
CA CYS A 132 0.94 3.53 -14.11
C CYS A 132 1.00 2.81 -12.77
N LEU A 133 -0.17 2.51 -12.20
CA LEU A 133 -0.28 1.67 -11.01
C LEU A 133 -0.18 0.20 -11.45
N VAL A 134 1.00 -0.38 -11.26
CA VAL A 134 1.34 -1.75 -11.67
C VAL A 134 0.44 -2.76 -10.94
N ASP A 135 -0.23 -3.61 -11.70
CA ASP A 135 -1.03 -4.72 -11.18
C ASP A 135 -0.45 -6.10 -11.53
N ASP A 136 0.51 -6.15 -12.45
CA ASP A 136 1.31 -7.33 -12.75
C ASP A 136 2.82 -7.01 -12.62
N PRO A 137 3.48 -7.52 -11.56
CA PRO A 137 4.87 -7.24 -11.28
C PRO A 137 5.85 -7.91 -12.26
N GLU A 138 5.44 -8.94 -12.99
CA GLU A 138 6.30 -9.66 -13.94
C GLU A 138 6.34 -8.95 -15.29
N THR A 139 5.20 -8.41 -15.72
CA THR A 139 5.06 -7.72 -17.01
C THR A 139 5.24 -6.20 -16.91
N LEU A 140 5.22 -5.65 -15.69
CA LEU A 140 5.20 -4.20 -15.43
C LEU A 140 4.00 -3.50 -16.08
N GLU A 141 2.91 -4.24 -16.27
CA GLU A 141 1.63 -3.72 -16.74
C GLU A 141 0.76 -3.24 -15.57
N GLY A 142 -0.13 -2.31 -15.86
CA GLY A 142 -1.05 -1.74 -14.88
C GLY A 142 -2.14 -0.90 -15.51
N PHE A 143 -2.65 0.05 -14.73
CA PHE A 143 -3.58 1.08 -15.19
C PHE A 143 -3.14 2.47 -14.80
N CYS A 144 -3.37 3.44 -15.69
CA CYS A 144 -3.12 4.84 -15.38
C CYS A 144 -4.08 5.33 -14.29
N ARG A 145 -3.51 5.89 -13.23
CA ARG A 145 -4.24 6.49 -12.11
C ARG A 145 -3.79 7.93 -11.92
N ALA A 146 -4.75 8.84 -11.79
CA ALA A 146 -4.47 10.23 -11.55
C ALA A 146 -3.88 10.47 -10.16
N PHE A 147 -2.93 11.39 -10.08
CA PHE A 147 -2.58 11.99 -8.80
C PHE A 147 -3.75 12.83 -8.28
N CYS A 148 -3.84 12.98 -6.96
CA CYS A 148 -4.85 13.79 -6.33
C CYS A 148 -4.25 14.71 -5.28
N ASN A 149 -4.97 15.78 -4.93
CA ASN A 149 -4.56 16.65 -3.84
C ASN A 149 -4.77 15.92 -2.50
N PRO A 150 -3.72 15.69 -1.69
CA PRO A 150 -3.82 14.95 -0.43
C PRO A 150 -4.69 15.64 0.63
N ASP A 151 -4.92 16.96 0.52
CA ASP A 151 -5.82 17.71 1.41
C ASP A 151 -7.31 17.50 1.05
N SER A 152 -7.61 16.92 -0.11
CA SER A 152 -8.97 16.54 -0.51
C SER A 152 -9.22 15.07 -0.18
N SER A 153 -10.30 14.76 0.51
CA SER A 153 -10.69 13.36 0.75
C SER A 153 -11.29 12.67 -0.49
N THR A 154 -11.59 13.43 -1.55
CA THR A 154 -12.25 12.92 -2.76
C THR A 154 -11.56 13.42 -4.03
N CYS A 155 -11.74 12.68 -5.11
CA CYS A 155 -11.24 13.00 -6.44
C CYS A 155 -12.27 12.57 -7.50
N ASN A 156 -12.02 12.89 -8.78
CA ASN A 156 -12.93 12.57 -9.88
C ASN A 156 -14.39 13.01 -9.60
N ASP A 157 -14.56 14.26 -9.19
CA ASP A 157 -15.86 14.86 -8.80
C ASP A 157 -16.64 14.09 -7.72
N GLY A 158 -15.92 13.41 -6.82
CA GLY A 158 -16.50 12.65 -5.70
C GLY A 158 -16.71 11.16 -5.99
N GLN A 159 -16.30 10.69 -7.17
CA GLN A 159 -16.39 9.27 -7.53
C GLN A 159 -15.21 8.44 -7.01
N GLY A 160 -14.08 9.09 -6.74
CA GLY A 160 -12.90 8.45 -6.15
C GLY A 160 -12.56 9.00 -4.76
N THR A 161 -11.75 8.23 -4.05
CA THR A 161 -11.10 8.62 -2.80
C THR A 161 -9.65 8.97 -3.09
N CYS A 162 -9.19 10.12 -2.60
CA CYS A 162 -7.77 10.43 -2.68
C CYS A 162 -7.02 9.67 -1.58
N LYS A 163 -6.10 8.80 -1.99
CA LYS A 163 -5.37 7.93 -1.07
C LYS A 163 -3.88 8.26 -1.04
N PRO A 164 -3.35 8.81 0.07
CA PRO A 164 -1.91 8.93 0.26
C PRO A 164 -1.29 7.54 0.49
N PHE A 165 -0.63 6.98 -0.53
CA PHE A 165 0.14 5.76 -0.40
C PHE A 165 1.52 6.04 0.22
N PHE A 166 2.06 5.05 0.95
CA PHE A 166 3.37 5.07 1.61
C PHE A 166 3.54 6.04 2.80
N GLU A 167 2.52 6.82 3.16
CA GLU A 167 2.56 7.79 4.27
C GLU A 167 3.04 7.17 5.59
N VAL A 168 2.55 5.97 5.93
CA VAL A 168 2.87 5.27 7.19
C VAL A 168 4.33 4.83 7.29
N LEU A 169 5.06 4.79 6.17
CA LEU A 169 6.48 4.46 6.14
C LEU A 169 7.36 5.68 6.44
N GLY A 170 6.79 6.89 6.51
CA GLY A 170 7.54 8.13 6.71
C GLY A 170 8.45 8.48 5.53
N THR A 171 8.15 7.93 4.35
CA THR A 171 8.83 8.20 3.08
C THR A 171 8.02 9.17 2.22
N PHE A 172 8.47 9.40 0.99
CA PHE A 172 7.72 10.13 -0.02
C PHE A 172 6.32 9.53 -0.22
N THR A 173 5.30 10.37 -0.07
CA THR A 173 3.89 9.97 -0.18
C THR A 173 3.41 10.15 -1.60
N VAL A 174 2.67 9.16 -2.12
CA VAL A 174 2.09 9.21 -3.46
C VAL A 174 0.56 9.26 -3.35
N PRO A 175 -0.07 10.43 -3.49
CA PRO A 175 -1.52 10.55 -3.44
C PRO A 175 -2.13 10.14 -4.77
N LEU A 176 -2.88 9.03 -4.79
CA LEU A 176 -3.58 8.55 -5.99
C LEU A 176 -5.09 8.60 -5.82
N CYS A 177 -5.78 8.93 -6.90
CA CYS A 177 -7.22 8.79 -6.99
C CYS A 177 -7.60 7.33 -7.18
N MET A 178 -8.31 6.76 -6.20
CA MET A 178 -8.74 5.37 -6.21
C MET A 178 -10.25 5.29 -6.30
N ASP A 179 -10.76 4.42 -7.17
CA ASP A 179 -12.20 4.21 -7.34
C ASP A 179 -12.82 3.68 -6.05
N ARG A 180 -13.98 4.24 -5.66
CA ARG A 180 -14.81 3.67 -4.59
C ARG A 180 -15.47 2.39 -5.07
N CYS A 181 -15.75 1.49 -4.15
CA CYS A 181 -16.40 0.22 -4.46
C CYS A 181 -17.30 -0.29 -3.32
N ASP A 182 -18.14 -1.26 -3.65
CA ASP A 182 -18.94 -2.01 -2.68
C ASP A 182 -18.25 -3.35 -2.39
N PRO A 183 -17.82 -3.62 -1.13
CA PRO A 183 -17.13 -4.86 -0.79
C PRO A 183 -18.02 -6.11 -0.85
N LEU A 184 -19.35 -5.96 -0.84
CA LEU A 184 -20.29 -7.07 -1.03
C LEU A 184 -20.46 -7.43 -2.50
N LEU A 185 -20.30 -6.46 -3.41
CA LEU A 185 -20.39 -6.67 -4.87
C LEU A 185 -19.02 -6.92 -5.52
N GLN A 186 -17.96 -6.38 -4.92
CA GLN A 186 -16.59 -6.38 -5.43
C GLN A 186 -16.49 -5.86 -6.88
N ASP A 187 -17.08 -4.70 -7.12
CA ASP A 187 -17.39 -4.08 -8.41
C ASP A 187 -16.26 -3.22 -9.00
N CYS A 188 -15.02 -3.56 -8.68
CA CYS A 188 -13.86 -2.85 -9.19
C CYS A 188 -13.67 -2.95 -10.70
N SER A 189 -13.10 -1.87 -11.28
CA SER A 189 -12.63 -1.81 -12.66
C SER A 189 -11.13 -1.50 -12.70
N PRO A 190 -10.29 -2.44 -13.19
CA PRO A 190 -10.64 -3.73 -13.79
C PRO A 190 -11.22 -4.74 -12.80
N SER A 191 -11.91 -5.75 -13.31
CA SER A 191 -12.54 -6.80 -12.47
C SER A 191 -11.54 -7.67 -11.70
N SER A 192 -10.26 -7.64 -12.07
CA SER A 192 -9.16 -8.31 -11.35
C SER A 192 -8.78 -7.62 -10.04
N TRP A 193 -9.15 -6.36 -9.86
CA TRP A 193 -8.85 -5.62 -8.64
C TRP A 193 -9.79 -6.00 -7.49
N HIS A 194 -9.33 -5.77 -6.28
CA HIS A 194 -10.02 -6.12 -5.04
C HIS A 194 -10.63 -4.86 -4.42
N CYS A 195 -11.85 -4.98 -3.93
CA CYS A 195 -12.47 -3.93 -3.13
C CYS A 195 -12.06 -4.13 -1.67
N ILE A 196 -11.17 -3.27 -1.18
CA ILE A 196 -10.58 -3.37 0.17
C ILE A 196 -10.92 -2.13 0.99
N PRO A 197 -10.77 -2.18 2.32
CA PRO A 197 -10.95 -1.00 3.14
C PRO A 197 -9.83 0.02 2.90
N ASP A 198 -10.21 1.30 2.83
CA ASP A 198 -9.30 2.41 2.56
C ASP A 198 -8.28 2.64 3.68
N THR A 199 -8.71 2.93 4.91
CA THR A 199 -7.82 3.00 6.09
C THR A 199 -8.61 3.01 7.38
N VAL A 200 -7.93 2.73 8.50
CA VAL A 200 -8.40 3.03 9.84
C VAL A 200 -8.12 4.50 10.15
N THR A 201 -9.15 5.36 10.18
CA THR A 201 -9.01 6.70 10.76
C THR A 201 -9.38 6.67 12.24
N GLN A 202 -8.99 7.67 13.03
CA GLN A 202 -9.43 7.81 14.43
C GLN A 202 -10.97 7.92 14.60
N ALA A 203 -11.72 8.15 13.52
CA ALA A 203 -13.17 8.28 13.50
C ALA A 203 -13.91 7.08 12.89
N GLY A 204 -13.20 6.00 12.51
CA GLY A 204 -13.75 4.85 11.77
C GLY A 204 -13.08 4.64 10.42
N GLN A 205 -13.38 3.53 9.75
CA GLN A 205 -12.86 3.27 8.40
C GLN A 205 -13.61 4.14 7.38
N SER A 206 -12.85 4.90 6.59
CA SER A 206 -13.35 5.95 5.67
C SER A 206 -14.04 5.41 4.41
N GLY A 207 -14.04 4.08 4.21
CA GLY A 207 -14.70 3.44 3.08
C GLY A 207 -13.95 2.30 2.47
N PHE A 208 -14.29 2.00 1.22
CA PHE A 208 -13.68 0.97 0.41
C PHE A 208 -13.18 1.52 -0.92
N ILE A 209 -12.02 1.04 -1.34
CA ILE A 209 -11.34 1.44 -2.57
C ILE A 209 -10.89 0.22 -3.37
N CYS A 210 -10.83 0.39 -4.68
CA CYS A 210 -10.31 -0.61 -5.60
C CYS A 210 -8.80 -0.56 -5.67
N VAL A 211 -8.14 -1.67 -5.36
CA VAL A 211 -6.68 -1.79 -5.45
C VAL A 211 -6.26 -3.01 -6.25
N PRO A 212 -5.06 -3.00 -6.84
CA PRO A 212 -4.47 -4.20 -7.43
C PRO A 212 -4.42 -5.37 -6.43
N PRO A 213 -4.54 -6.62 -6.91
CA PRO A 213 -4.27 -7.79 -6.09
C PRO A 213 -2.82 -7.75 -5.56
N PRO A 214 -2.51 -8.53 -4.51
CA PRO A 214 -1.15 -8.66 -4.04
C PRO A 214 -0.28 -9.28 -5.16
N PRO A 215 1.03 -9.02 -5.18
CA PRO A 215 1.93 -9.59 -6.19
C PRO A 215 2.09 -11.11 -6.05
N MET A 216 1.73 -11.65 -4.88
CA MET A 216 1.67 -13.08 -4.61
C MET A 216 0.24 -13.59 -4.77
N GLN A 217 0.08 -14.92 -4.79
CA GLN A 217 -1.27 -15.50 -4.78
C GLN A 217 -2.07 -14.99 -3.56
N PRO A 218 -3.29 -14.46 -3.76
CA PRO A 218 -4.13 -14.01 -2.66
C PRO A 218 -4.45 -15.13 -1.67
N LEU A 219 -4.65 -14.74 -0.42
CA LEU A 219 -4.87 -15.63 0.73
C LEU A 219 -6.36 -15.96 0.91
N GLY A 220 -6.65 -17.23 1.21
CA GLY A 220 -8.01 -17.72 1.36
C GLY A 220 -8.61 -17.45 2.74
N GLN A 221 -9.86 -17.88 2.93
CA GLN A 221 -10.56 -17.80 4.21
C GLN A 221 -9.72 -18.42 5.35
N PHE A 222 -9.54 -17.67 6.44
CA PHE A 222 -8.74 -17.99 7.63
C PHE A 222 -7.22 -17.98 7.47
N ASP A 223 -6.70 -17.71 6.28
CA ASP A 223 -5.25 -17.59 6.11
C ASP A 223 -4.71 -16.31 6.79
N PRO A 224 -3.51 -16.37 7.39
CA PRO A 224 -2.92 -15.24 8.09
C PRO A 224 -2.45 -14.17 7.11
N CYS A 225 -2.88 -12.93 7.33
CA CYS A 225 -2.62 -11.78 6.44
C CYS A 225 -1.89 -10.65 7.19
N ALA A 226 -1.21 -9.79 6.43
CA ALA A 226 -0.49 -8.64 6.95
C ALA A 226 -1.01 -7.31 6.36
N LEU A 227 -1.51 -7.34 5.13
CA LEU A 227 -2.01 -6.18 4.39
C LEU A 227 -3.48 -6.36 4.01
N ALA A 228 -4.18 -5.23 3.85
CA ALA A 228 -5.61 -5.21 3.53
C ALA A 228 -5.94 -5.89 2.19
N ASN A 229 -5.01 -5.88 1.23
CA ASN A 229 -5.15 -6.52 -0.07
C ASN A 229 -4.55 -7.94 -0.15
N ASP A 230 -4.01 -8.50 0.94
CA ASP A 230 -3.44 -9.86 0.89
C ASP A 230 -4.51 -10.93 0.61
N CYS A 231 -5.75 -10.68 1.01
CA CYS A 231 -6.83 -11.65 0.94
C CYS A 231 -7.45 -11.73 -0.47
N GLU A 232 -8.04 -12.90 -0.77
CA GLU A 232 -8.87 -13.09 -1.96
C GLU A 232 -10.03 -12.08 -2.02
N LYS A 233 -10.46 -11.78 -3.24
CA LYS A 233 -11.60 -10.91 -3.53
C LYS A 233 -12.83 -11.30 -2.70
N GLY A 234 -13.41 -10.35 -1.96
CA GLY A 234 -14.54 -10.57 -1.06
C GLY A 234 -14.16 -10.91 0.39
N LEU A 235 -12.87 -10.97 0.71
CA LEU A 235 -12.37 -11.18 2.07
C LEU A 235 -11.68 -9.90 2.60
N ALA A 236 -11.80 -9.67 3.90
CA ALA A 236 -11.13 -8.63 4.65
C ALA A 236 -10.04 -9.24 5.54
N CYS A 237 -8.88 -8.57 5.62
CA CYS A 237 -7.87 -8.87 6.62
C CYS A 237 -8.21 -8.18 7.95
N ILE A 238 -8.66 -8.94 8.97
CA ILE A 238 -9.03 -8.38 10.28
C ILE A 238 -8.26 -9.04 11.42
N PHE A 239 -8.26 -8.41 12.60
CA PHE A 239 -7.57 -8.90 13.79
C PHE A 239 -7.93 -10.36 14.12
N GLY A 240 -6.92 -11.20 14.33
CA GLY A 240 -7.08 -12.64 14.43
C GLY A 240 -7.91 -13.10 15.62
N GLY A 241 -7.91 -12.31 16.72
CA GLY A 241 -8.78 -12.57 17.87
C GLY A 241 -10.28 -12.45 17.56
N ASN A 242 -10.65 -11.86 16.42
CA ASN A 242 -12.03 -11.76 15.94
C ASN A 242 -12.36 -12.83 14.89
N VAL A 243 -11.43 -13.71 14.52
CA VAL A 243 -11.62 -14.71 13.46
C VAL A 243 -11.53 -16.10 14.07
N ALA A 244 -12.58 -16.90 13.92
CA ALA A 244 -12.57 -18.31 14.29
C ALA A 244 -11.37 -19.02 13.64
N THR A 245 -10.71 -19.89 14.39
CA THR A 245 -9.54 -20.68 13.93
C THR A 245 -8.26 -19.89 13.60
N CYS A 246 -8.23 -18.56 13.82
CA CYS A 246 -7.05 -17.70 13.63
C CYS A 246 -6.19 -17.53 14.91
N GLU A 247 -6.22 -18.51 15.81
CA GLU A 247 -5.55 -18.39 17.11
C GLU A 247 -4.01 -18.27 16.96
N GLY A 248 -3.43 -17.28 17.64
CA GLY A 248 -1.98 -17.03 17.64
C GLY A 248 -1.46 -16.23 16.45
N GLN A 249 -2.33 -15.85 15.50
CA GLN A 249 -1.99 -14.96 14.39
C GLN A 249 -2.43 -13.53 14.69
N PHE A 250 -1.75 -12.56 14.07
CA PHE A 250 -2.10 -11.14 14.25
C PHE A 250 -3.41 -10.78 13.54
N ALA A 251 -3.57 -11.22 12.29
CA ALA A 251 -4.76 -11.01 11.48
C ALA A 251 -5.00 -12.21 10.55
N CYS A 252 -6.25 -12.44 10.17
CA CYS A 252 -6.62 -13.42 9.16
C CYS A 252 -7.70 -12.90 8.22
N CYS A 253 -7.74 -13.49 7.03
CA CYS A 253 -8.76 -13.23 6.03
C CYS A 253 -10.12 -13.81 6.44
N THR A 254 -11.18 -13.02 6.29
CA THR A 254 -12.56 -13.48 6.50
C THR A 254 -13.55 -12.73 5.61
N ALA A 255 -14.68 -13.33 5.27
CA ALA A 255 -15.65 -12.77 4.33
C ALA A 255 -16.32 -11.49 4.83
N TYR A 256 -16.60 -10.56 3.91
CA TYR A 256 -17.62 -9.54 4.12
C TYR A 256 -19.01 -10.19 4.19
N CYS A 257 -19.96 -9.51 4.85
CA CYS A 257 -21.34 -9.95 4.96
C CYS A 257 -22.30 -8.74 4.95
N SER A 258 -23.53 -8.95 4.50
CA SER A 258 -24.59 -7.94 4.61
C SER A 258 -25.26 -8.05 5.98
N LEU A 259 -25.35 -6.93 6.71
CA LEU A 259 -26.04 -6.87 7.99
C LEU A 259 -27.53 -7.15 7.84
N SER A 260 -28.13 -6.77 6.70
CA SER A 260 -29.53 -7.05 6.38
C SER A 260 -29.84 -8.53 6.14
N GLU A 261 -28.83 -9.33 5.79
CA GLU A 261 -28.94 -10.79 5.64
C GLU A 261 -28.79 -11.54 6.98
N GLY A 262 -28.36 -10.85 8.04
CA GLY A 262 -28.14 -11.41 9.37
C GLY A 262 -26.94 -12.36 9.44
N ASP A 263 -26.91 -13.24 10.45
CA ASP A 263 -25.72 -14.06 10.75
C ASP A 263 -25.58 -15.31 9.88
N ALA A 264 -26.60 -15.66 9.09
CA ALA A 264 -26.63 -16.92 8.36
C ALA A 264 -25.45 -17.12 7.39
N PRO A 265 -24.99 -16.10 6.63
CA PRO A 265 -23.81 -16.23 5.77
C PRO A 265 -22.54 -16.57 6.57
N CYS A 266 -22.32 -15.92 7.71
CA CYS A 266 -21.15 -16.16 8.55
C CYS A 266 -21.21 -17.51 9.27
N GLN A 267 -22.39 -17.90 9.77
CA GLN A 267 -22.60 -19.20 10.41
C GLN A 267 -22.46 -20.39 9.44
N ALA A 268 -22.62 -20.16 8.13
CA ALA A 268 -22.33 -21.15 7.11
C ALA A 268 -20.82 -21.39 6.91
N ILE A 269 -19.99 -20.38 7.21
CA ILE A 269 -18.52 -20.47 7.18
C ILE A 269 -18.04 -21.13 8.48
N ASP A 270 -18.44 -20.58 9.63
CA ASP A 270 -18.17 -21.14 10.95
C ASP A 270 -19.34 -20.83 11.91
N PRO A 271 -19.92 -21.83 12.61
CA PRO A 271 -21.10 -21.64 13.45
C PRO A 271 -20.90 -20.71 14.65
N SER A 272 -19.65 -20.37 15.00
CA SER A 272 -19.32 -19.41 16.07
C SER A 272 -19.26 -17.96 15.59
N MET A 273 -19.30 -17.72 14.27
CA MET A 273 -19.22 -16.38 13.69
C MET A 273 -20.60 -15.75 13.50
N VAL A 274 -20.62 -14.42 13.53
CA VAL A 274 -21.77 -13.54 13.28
C VAL A 274 -21.36 -12.45 12.29
N CYS A 275 -22.34 -11.78 11.69
CA CYS A 275 -22.03 -10.63 10.84
C CYS A 275 -21.82 -9.40 11.73
N VAL A 276 -20.55 -9.03 11.94
CA VAL A 276 -20.18 -7.89 12.78
C VAL A 276 -20.18 -6.62 11.93
N ASP A 277 -20.83 -5.57 12.41
CA ASP A 277 -20.88 -4.26 11.77
C ASP A 277 -19.46 -3.74 11.49
N TRP A 278 -19.21 -3.28 10.25
CA TRP A 278 -17.94 -2.66 9.86
C TRP A 278 -17.71 -1.30 10.53
N MET A 279 -18.76 -0.71 11.13
CA MET A 279 -18.75 0.56 11.83
C MET A 279 -18.29 1.72 10.94
N SER A 280 -18.73 1.71 9.67
CA SER A 280 -18.44 2.81 8.76
C SER A 280 -19.17 4.09 9.18
N ALA A 281 -18.48 5.23 9.10
CA ALA A 281 -19.09 6.54 9.31
C ALA A 281 -19.92 7.02 8.11
N ASP A 282 -19.72 6.41 6.94
CA ASP A 282 -20.44 6.73 5.72
C ASP A 282 -21.71 5.86 5.61
N PRO A 283 -22.90 6.46 5.45
CA PRO A 283 -24.15 5.71 5.34
C PRO A 283 -24.21 4.80 4.12
N ASP A 284 -23.42 5.04 3.06
CA ASP A 284 -23.37 4.20 1.86
C ASP A 284 -22.91 2.76 2.19
N TRP A 285 -22.12 2.59 3.25
CA TRP A 285 -21.62 1.29 3.72
C TRP A 285 -22.26 0.83 5.03
N SER A 286 -23.43 1.36 5.38
CA SER A 286 -24.14 1.02 6.63
C SER A 286 -24.70 -0.40 6.68
N ASP A 287 -24.75 -1.12 5.55
CA ASP A 287 -25.12 -2.53 5.48
C ASP A 287 -23.91 -3.47 5.43
N VAL A 288 -22.69 -2.94 5.39
CA VAL A 288 -21.48 -3.74 5.31
C VAL A 288 -21.08 -4.22 6.71
N GLY A 289 -20.91 -5.53 6.83
CA GLY A 289 -20.26 -6.17 7.95
C GLY A 289 -19.13 -7.09 7.52
N VAL A 290 -18.51 -7.73 8.51
CA VAL A 290 -17.47 -8.74 8.33
C VAL A 290 -17.74 -9.94 9.23
N CYS A 291 -17.51 -11.14 8.71
CA CYS A 291 -17.71 -12.37 9.46
C CYS A 291 -16.64 -12.53 10.53
N GLY A 292 -17.06 -12.46 11.80
CA GLY A 292 -16.17 -12.55 12.94
C GLY A 292 -16.84 -13.14 14.16
N LEU A 293 -16.06 -13.39 15.21
CA LEU A 293 -16.56 -13.77 16.52
C LEU A 293 -17.39 -12.61 17.11
N PRO A 294 -18.48 -12.91 17.84
CA PRO A 294 -19.24 -11.89 18.53
C PRO A 294 -18.35 -11.05 19.47
N PRO A 295 -18.56 -9.71 19.54
CA PRO A 295 -17.77 -8.81 20.38
C PRO A 295 -17.99 -9.01 21.88
#